data_AF-A0A366MID3-F1
#
_entry.id   AF-A0A366MID3-F1
#
_cell.length_a   1.000
_cell.length_b   1.000
_cell.length_c   1.000
_cell.angle_alpha   90.00
_cell.angle_beta   90.00
_cell.angle_gamma   90.00
#
_symmetry.space_group_name_H-M   'P 1'
#
loop_
_entity.id
_entity.type
_entity.pdbx_description
1 polymer ?
#
loop_
_entity_poly.entity_id
_entity_poly.type
_entity_poly.pdbx_seq_one_letter_code
_entity_poly.pdbx_strand_id
1 'polypeptide(L)' 'MADVRAIYEDPTKTISLMKKYGATYLFVGEVEQEMYTINLPLEDLVNVFSFDGVDVYQIR' A
#
# COMPACT_ATOMS: atom_id res chain seq x y z
N MET A 1 -11.95 9.72 0.35
CA MET A 1 -12.22 8.36 -0.17
C MET A 1 -11.37 8.00 -1.39
N ALA A 2 -11.13 8.91 -2.35
CA ALA A 2 -10.27 8.62 -3.52
C ALA A 2 -8.80 8.37 -3.17
N ASP A 3 -8.23 9.10 -2.20
CA ASP A 3 -6.82 8.96 -1.81
C ASP A 3 -6.47 7.55 -1.28
N VAL A 4 -7.37 6.90 -0.53
CA VAL A 4 -7.17 5.53 -0.02
C VAL A 4 -7.19 4.50 -1.14
N ARG A 5 -7.91 4.76 -2.23
CA ARG A 5 -7.85 3.88 -3.39
C ARG A 5 -6.60 4.15 -4.22
N ALA A 6 -6.26 5.43 -4.41
CA ALA A 6 -5.07 5.85 -5.15
C ALA A 6 -3.75 5.41 -4.49
N ILE A 7 -3.68 5.32 -3.16
CA ILE A 7 -2.48 4.81 -2.46
C ILE A 7 -2.24 3.31 -2.72
N TYR A 8 -3.26 2.54 -3.09
CA TYR A 8 -3.11 1.14 -3.45
C TYR A 8 -3.00 0.93 -4.97
N GLU A 9 -3.71 1.72 -5.78
CA GLU A 9 -3.80 1.51 -7.25
C GLU A 9 -2.81 2.34 -8.08
N ASP A 10 -2.28 3.44 -7.54
CA ASP A 10 -1.39 4.36 -8.26
C ASP A 10 0.00 4.39 -7.62
N PRO A 11 1.00 3.71 -8.21
CA PRO A 11 2.32 3.62 -7.62
C PRO A 11 3.03 4.97 -7.52
N THR A 12 2.70 5.92 -8.41
CA THR A 12 3.28 7.27 -8.40
C THR A 12 2.75 8.12 -7.24
N LYS A 13 1.53 7.83 -6.78
CA LYS A 13 0.89 8.54 -5.68
C LYS A 13 1.08 7.84 -4.35
N THR A 14 1.35 6.55 -4.34
CA THR A 14 1.49 5.74 -3.12
C THR A 14 2.41 6.40 -2.09
N ILE A 15 3.65 6.71 -2.48
CA ILE A 15 4.65 7.33 -1.59
C ILE A 15 4.26 8.75 -1.18
N SER A 16 3.75 9.54 -2.12
CA SER A 16 3.32 10.92 -1.85
C SER A 16 2.16 10.97 -0.85
N LEU A 17 1.21 10.05 -0.97
CA LEU A 17 0.06 9.93 -0.09
C LEU A 17 0.48 9.37 1.28
N MET A 18 1.34 8.35 1.32
CA MET A 18 1.92 7.85 2.57
C MET A 18 2.59 8.99 3.35
N LYS A 19 3.44 9.80 2.70
CA LYS A 19 4.07 10.97 3.33
C LYS A 19 3.06 12.04 3.75
N LYS A 20 2.09 12.36 2.89
CA LYS A 20 1.02 13.35 3.16
C LYS A 20 0.23 13.01 4.42
N TYR A 21 -0.06 11.73 4.64
CA TYR A 21 -0.83 11.25 5.79
C TYR A 21 0.04 10.76 6.95
N GLY A 22 1.36 10.78 6.82
CA GLY A 22 2.29 10.24 7.84
C GLY A 22 2.20 8.72 8.00
N ALA A 23 1.74 8.00 6.98
CA ALA A 23 1.69 6.54 6.99
C ALA A 23 3.05 5.95 6.63
N THR A 24 3.59 5.11 7.52
CA THR A 24 4.86 4.40 7.29
C THR A 24 4.62 2.96 6.82
N TYR A 25 3.46 2.40 7.15
CA TYR A 25 3.06 1.02 6.84
C TYR A 25 1.76 1.00 6.04
N LEU A 26 1.69 0.10 5.05
CA LEU A 26 0.50 -0.24 4.28
C LEU A 26 0.14 -1.69 4.58
N PHE A 27 -1.14 -1.93 4.87
CA PHE A 27 -1.68 -3.26 5.08
C PHE A 27 -2.46 -3.64 3.83
N VAL A 28 -2.14 -4.79 3.27
CA VAL A 28 -2.79 -5.35 2.09
C VAL A 28 -3.27 -6.73 2.49
N GLY A 29 -4.55 -6.82 2.84
CA GLY A 29 -5.22 -8.10 3.07
C GLY A 29 -5.98 -8.57 1.83
N GLU A 30 -6.61 -9.74 1.94
CA GLU A 30 -7.46 -10.29 0.88
C GLU A 30 -8.58 -9.32 0.47
N VAL A 31 -9.22 -8.65 1.43
CA VAL A 31 -10.30 -7.68 1.16
C VAL A 31 -9.81 -6.52 0.29
N GLU A 32 -8.66 -5.94 0.61
CA GLU A 32 -8.05 -4.87 -0.17
C GLU A 32 -7.61 -5.35 -1.56
N GLN A 33 -7.15 -6.60 -1.68
CA GLN A 33 -6.83 -7.21 -2.97
C GLN A 33 -8.07 -7.48 -3.84
N GLU A 34 -9.22 -7.78 -3.23
CA GLU A 34 -10.49 -7.96 -3.93
C GLU A 34 -11.17 -6.61 -4.26
N MET A 35 -11.04 -5.61 -3.39
CA MET A 35 -11.68 -4.30 -3.55
C MET A 35 -10.88 -3.33 -4.44
N TYR A 36 -9.56 -3.46 -4.48
CA TYR A 36 -8.66 -2.52 -5.17
C TYR A 36 -7.66 -3.24 -6.08
N THR A 37 -7.27 -2.59 -7.16
CA THR A 37 -6.21 -3.11 -8.04
C THR A 37 -4.85 -2.77 -7.47
N ILE A 38 -4.34 -3.60 -6.54
CA ILE A 38 -3.07 -3.33 -5.86
C ILE A 38 -1.92 -3.24 -6.86
N ASN A 39 -1.35 -2.04 -6.98
CA ASN A 39 -0.22 -1.71 -7.84
C ASN A 39 0.76 -0.85 -7.04
N LEU A 40 1.52 -1.53 -6.19
CA LEU A 40 2.45 -0.90 -5.26
C LEU A 40 3.84 -0.77 -5.88
N PRO A 41 4.53 0.37 -5.68
CA PRO A 41 5.91 0.55 -6.14
C PRO A 41 6.85 -0.26 -5.24
N LEU A 42 7.07 -1.53 -5.56
CA LEU A 42 7.97 -2.44 -4.83
C LEU A 42 9.45 -1.98 -4.82
N GLU A 43 9.80 -0.97 -5.63
CA GLU A 43 11.11 -0.32 -5.59
C GLU A 43 11.27 0.59 -4.36
N ASP A 44 10.20 1.28 -3.96
CA ASP A 44 10.16 2.20 -2.82
C ASP A 44 9.51 1.57 -1.56
N LEU A 45 8.80 0.46 -1.72
CA LEU A 45 8.16 -0.29 -0.65
C LEU A 45 8.85 -1.62 -0.41
N VAL A 46 8.99 -1.98 0.86
CA VAL A 46 9.53 -3.27 1.29
C VAL A 46 8.45 -4.03 2.04
N ASN A 47 8.17 -5.26 1.63
CA ASN A 47 7.34 -6.16 2.43
C ASN A 47 8.11 -6.54 3.69
N VAL A 48 7.59 -6.14 4.86
CA VAL A 48 8.21 -6.41 6.17
C VAL A 48 7.52 -7.55 6.91
N PHE A 49 6.31 -7.91 6.49
CA PHE A 49 5.51 -8.94 7.11
C PHE A 49 4.55 -9.53 6.09
N SER A 50 4.41 -10.84 6.10
CA SER A 50 3.43 -11.57 5.28
C SER A 50 2.93 -12.75 6.10
N PHE A 51 1.65 -12.77 6.43
CA PHE A 51 1.03 -13.85 7.17
C PHE A 51 -0.46 -13.95 6.86
N ASP A 52 -0.93 -15.19 6.59
CA ASP A 52 -2.36 -15.54 6.43
C ASP A 52 -3.13 -14.61 5.47
N GLY A 53 -2.55 -14.34 4.29
CA GLY A 53 -3.18 -13.48 3.28
C GLY A 53 -3.10 -11.97 3.57
N VAL A 54 -2.34 -11.58 4.60
CA VAL A 54 -2.05 -10.18 4.91
C VAL A 54 -0.58 -9.87 4.68
N ASP A 55 -0.32 -8.95 3.77
CA ASP A 55 0.98 -8.37 3.48
C ASP A 55 1.10 -6.96 4.07
N VAL A 56 2.21 -6.69 4.75
CA VAL A 56 2.52 -5.36 5.27
C VAL A 56 3.74 -4.81 4.55
N TYR A 57 3.54 -3.68 3.89
CA TYR A 57 4.58 -2.96 3.18
C TYR A 57 5.00 -1.74 3.98
N GLN A 58 6.31 -1.53 4.12
CA GLN A 58 6.89 -0.35 4.74
C GLN A 58 7.55 0.52 3.67
N ILE A 59 7.36 1.83 3.76
CA ILE A 59 8.12 2.80 2.97
C ILE A 59 9.61 2.75 3.36
N ARG A 60 10.48 2.69 2.35
CA ARG A 60 11.94 2.77 2.54
C ARG A 60 12.41 4.13 3.03
#